data_AF-A0A127SHX8-F1
#
_entry.id   AF-A0A127SHX8-F1
#
_cell.length_a   1.000
_cell.length_b   1.000
_cell.length_c   1.000
_cell.angle_alpha   90.00
_cell.angle_beta   90.00
_cell.angle_gamma   90.00
#
_symmetry.space_group_name_H-M   'P 1'
#
loop_
_entity.id
_entity.type
_entity.pdbx_description
1 polymer ?
#
loop_
_entity_poly.entity_id
_entity_poly.type
_entity_poly.pdbx_seq_one_letter_code
_entity_poly.pdbx_strand_id
1 'polypeptide(L)'
;AFCAANAGQFAPQLDPLRFISDIQNGGLSGILQLVMNVVLFMPLGFVLTRWLRWRWWAVLIGGFAVSLFIESSQLSGFWGLYPCAYRQFDVNDLMTNTLGAMTGLAVAVLFGKWVPMAHMPERSEYNEHPGAVHRLVTFIIDMVFVALVYVPLTLLVTFLFYWAAEPLQNGDFMLFGGHLTVGVGWLNFLAPIGASLAFLIFEFLIPLGHKGRTLGGMYTHMTIETKPRKGIARAVFYILRTLIMGAMVVMFIIGFGHNAHIMHYTFYGFVILFLFAVFAHRMPWDFVPGSSVAPAPAVPVYGAADVAAAPAE
;
A
#
# COMPACT_ATOMS: atom_id res chain seq x y z
N ALA A 1 13.14 -8.60 -28.38
CA ALA A 1 12.22 -9.73 -28.67
C ALA A 1 10.74 -9.32 -28.59
N PHE A 2 10.24 -8.90 -27.42
CA PHE A 2 8.80 -8.56 -27.24
C PHE A 2 8.27 -7.51 -28.23
N CYS A 3 8.90 -6.34 -28.33
CA CYS A 3 8.43 -5.29 -29.26
C CYS A 3 8.49 -5.69 -30.73
N ALA A 4 9.48 -6.50 -31.11
CA ALA A 4 9.56 -7.02 -32.48
C ALA A 4 8.43 -8.03 -32.78
N ALA A 5 8.06 -8.85 -31.79
CA ALA A 5 6.99 -9.83 -31.93
C ALA A 5 5.58 -9.20 -31.92
N ASN A 6 5.41 -8.04 -31.29
CA ASN A 6 4.12 -7.37 -31.13
C ASN A 6 4.03 -6.04 -31.90
N ALA A 7 4.92 -5.82 -32.87
CA ALA A 7 4.95 -4.60 -33.66
C ALA A 7 3.60 -4.37 -34.36
N GLY A 8 2.99 -3.21 -34.11
CA GLY A 8 1.69 -2.83 -34.70
C GLY A 8 0.44 -3.47 -34.07
N GLN A 9 0.58 -4.37 -33.09
CA GLN A 9 -0.57 -5.05 -32.47
C GLN A 9 -1.35 -4.16 -31.49
N PHE A 10 -0.68 -3.20 -30.85
CA PHE A 10 -1.26 -2.35 -29.80
C PHE A 10 -1.61 -0.96 -30.31
N ALA A 11 -2.27 -0.87 -31.46
CA ALA A 11 -2.78 0.40 -31.97
C ALA A 11 -3.84 0.98 -31.00
N PRO A 12 -3.87 2.30 -30.76
CA PRO A 12 -4.85 2.92 -29.87
C PRO A 12 -6.29 2.61 -30.29
N GLN A 13 -7.08 2.16 -29.32
CA GLN A 13 -8.52 2.01 -29.42
C GLN A 13 -9.15 3.33 -28.95
N LEU A 14 -9.86 4.02 -29.85
CA LEU A 14 -10.46 5.34 -29.56
C LEU A 14 -11.99 5.37 -29.70
N ASP A 15 -12.61 4.26 -30.07
CA ASP A 15 -14.06 4.15 -30.25
C ASP A 15 -14.74 3.93 -28.88
N PRO A 16 -15.50 4.91 -28.34
CA PRO A 16 -16.14 4.78 -27.05
C PRO A 16 -17.24 3.72 -27.01
N LEU A 17 -17.68 3.17 -28.15
CA LEU A 17 -18.71 2.14 -28.25
C LEU A 17 -18.14 0.73 -28.48
N ARG A 18 -16.81 0.58 -28.53
CA ARG A 18 -16.16 -0.71 -28.79
C ARG A 18 -16.51 -1.78 -27.77
N PHE A 19 -16.72 -1.39 -26.51
CA PHE A 19 -17.18 -2.28 -25.45
C PHE A 19 -18.45 -3.08 -25.82
N ILE A 20 -19.31 -2.56 -26.69
CA ILE A 20 -20.50 -3.29 -27.17
C ILE A 20 -20.04 -4.53 -27.96
N SER A 21 -19.11 -4.33 -28.88
CA SER A 21 -18.53 -5.43 -29.66
C SER A 21 -17.71 -6.39 -28.80
N ASP A 22 -17.02 -5.88 -27.77
CA ASP A 22 -16.22 -6.72 -26.87
C ASP A 22 -17.09 -7.55 -25.93
N ILE A 23 -18.26 -7.05 -25.51
CA ILE A 23 -19.25 -7.85 -24.77
C ILE A 23 -19.89 -8.90 -25.71
N GLN A 24 -20.27 -8.50 -26.92
CA GLN A 24 -20.93 -9.41 -27.88
C GLN A 24 -20.02 -10.54 -28.33
N ASN A 25 -18.74 -10.25 -28.59
CA ASN A 25 -17.78 -11.22 -29.13
C ASN A 25 -16.88 -11.85 -28.07
N GLY A 26 -16.56 -11.11 -27.00
CA GLY A 26 -15.68 -11.56 -25.91
C GLY A 26 -16.40 -12.20 -24.73
N GLY A 27 -17.75 -12.16 -24.71
CA GLY A 27 -18.57 -12.81 -23.69
C GLY A 27 -18.21 -12.39 -22.26
N LEU A 28 -17.98 -13.38 -21.39
CA LEU A 28 -17.66 -13.13 -19.98
C LEU A 28 -16.36 -12.34 -19.79
N SER A 29 -15.36 -12.53 -20.66
CA SER A 29 -14.08 -11.83 -20.53
C SER A 29 -14.23 -10.33 -20.76
N GLY A 30 -15.00 -9.93 -21.78
CA GLY A 30 -15.29 -8.52 -22.04
C GLY A 30 -16.02 -7.88 -20.85
N ILE A 31 -17.04 -8.56 -20.32
CA ILE A 31 -17.78 -8.07 -19.13
C ILE A 31 -16.85 -7.94 -17.92
N LEU A 32 -16.01 -8.94 -17.64
CA LEU A 32 -15.10 -8.92 -16.51
C LEU A 32 -14.07 -7.79 -16.63
N GLN A 33 -13.56 -7.49 -17.82
CA GLN A 33 -12.65 -6.35 -18.02
C GLN A 33 -13.30 -5.04 -17.56
N LEU A 34 -14.51 -4.75 -18.04
CA LEU A 34 -15.25 -3.54 -17.67
C LEU A 34 -15.50 -3.47 -16.16
N VAL A 35 -15.97 -4.57 -15.56
CA VAL A 35 -16.31 -4.61 -14.13
C VAL A 35 -15.04 -4.50 -13.27
N MET A 36 -13.95 -5.16 -13.64
CA MET A 36 -12.70 -5.12 -12.88
C MET A 36 -12.06 -3.74 -12.93
N ASN A 37 -12.14 -3.01 -14.05
CA ASN A 37 -11.68 -1.62 -14.14
C ASN A 37 -12.45 -0.71 -13.17
N VAL A 38 -13.78 -0.85 -13.12
CA VAL A 38 -14.63 -0.12 -12.16
C VAL A 38 -14.22 -0.46 -10.72
N VAL A 39 -14.05 -1.75 -10.40
CA VAL A 39 -13.66 -2.20 -9.06
C VAL A 39 -12.25 -1.70 -8.69
N LEU A 40 -11.32 -1.68 -9.64
CA LEU A 40 -9.93 -1.24 -9.44
C LEU A 40 -9.85 0.23 -9.03
N PHE A 41 -10.68 1.10 -9.63
CA PHE A 41 -10.69 2.53 -9.33
C PHE A 41 -11.62 2.93 -8.17
N MET A 42 -12.47 2.03 -7.69
CA MET A 42 -13.37 2.29 -6.57
C MET A 42 -12.64 2.70 -5.27
N PRO A 43 -11.54 2.02 -4.84
CA PRO A 43 -10.76 2.46 -3.68
C PRO A 43 -10.18 3.86 -3.83
N LEU A 44 -9.71 4.23 -5.03
CA LEU A 44 -9.19 5.58 -5.31
C LEU A 44 -10.28 6.63 -5.05
N GLY A 45 -11.45 6.46 -5.67
CA GLY A 45 -12.60 7.35 -5.48
C GLY A 45 -13.04 7.47 -4.02
N PHE A 46 -13.04 6.35 -3.30
CA PHE A 46 -13.35 6.31 -1.87
C PHE A 46 -12.36 7.15 -1.07
N VAL A 47 -11.05 6.97 -1.27
CA VAL A 47 -9.98 7.69 -0.56
C VAL A 47 -10.02 9.20 -0.86
N LEU A 48 -10.12 9.58 -2.15
CA LEU A 48 -10.20 10.99 -2.55
C LEU A 48 -11.38 11.69 -1.89
N THR A 49 -12.52 11.01 -1.79
CA THR A 49 -13.74 11.56 -1.17
C THR A 49 -13.67 11.57 0.35
N ARG A 50 -13.34 10.42 0.96
CA ARG A 50 -13.46 10.22 2.42
C ARG A 50 -12.30 10.85 3.17
N TRP A 51 -11.08 10.76 2.65
CA TRP A 51 -9.87 11.19 3.34
C TRP A 51 -9.38 12.55 2.84
N LEU A 52 -9.27 12.75 1.53
CA LEU A 52 -8.83 14.03 0.97
C LEU A 52 -9.96 15.06 0.86
N ARG A 53 -11.22 14.65 1.10
CA ARG A 53 -12.41 15.52 1.08
C ARG A 53 -12.61 16.24 -0.25
N TRP A 54 -12.21 15.61 -1.34
CA TRP A 54 -12.40 16.16 -2.69
C TRP A 54 -13.88 16.24 -3.04
N ARG A 55 -14.26 17.30 -3.75
CA ARG A 55 -15.61 17.46 -4.31
C ARG A 55 -15.78 16.48 -5.48
N TRP A 56 -17.02 16.14 -5.82
CA TRP A 56 -17.32 15.16 -6.87
C TRP A 56 -16.63 15.44 -8.21
N TRP A 57 -16.55 16.71 -8.62
CA TRP A 57 -15.89 17.08 -9.87
C TRP A 57 -14.37 16.89 -9.80
N ALA A 58 -13.76 17.07 -8.63
CA ALA A 58 -12.33 16.84 -8.43
C ALA A 58 -12.02 15.33 -8.43
N VAL A 59 -12.92 14.50 -7.88
CA VAL A 59 -12.80 13.03 -7.97
C VAL A 59 -12.97 12.55 -9.40
N LEU A 60 -13.92 13.13 -10.15
CA LEU A 60 -14.11 12.84 -11.58
C LEU A 60 -12.84 13.16 -12.39
N ILE A 61 -12.33 14.40 -12.27
CA ILE A 61 -11.12 14.85 -12.97
C ILE A 61 -9.90 14.02 -12.52
N GLY A 62 -9.76 13.76 -11.22
CA GLY A 62 -8.67 12.96 -10.67
C GLY A 62 -8.69 11.51 -11.14
N GLY A 63 -9.85 10.86 -11.12
CA GLY A 63 -10.02 9.50 -11.63
C GLY A 63 -9.71 9.41 -13.12
N PHE A 64 -10.22 10.35 -13.92
CA PHE A 64 -9.89 10.45 -15.33
C PHE A 64 -8.40 10.69 -15.58
N ALA A 65 -7.77 11.64 -14.86
CA ALA A 65 -6.35 11.96 -15.02
C ALA A 65 -5.44 10.79 -14.65
N VAL A 66 -5.75 10.06 -13.58
CA VAL A 66 -5.01 8.84 -13.19
C VAL A 66 -5.19 7.75 -14.25
N SER A 67 -6.40 7.55 -14.76
CA SER A 67 -6.61 6.58 -15.85
C SER A 67 -5.88 6.97 -17.12
N LEU A 68 -5.93 8.25 -17.50
CA LEU A 68 -5.22 8.78 -18.66
C LEU A 68 -3.71 8.61 -18.52
N PHE A 69 -3.16 8.85 -17.32
CA PHE A 69 -1.75 8.62 -17.04
C PHE A 69 -1.37 7.14 -17.21
N ILE A 70 -2.20 6.20 -16.75
CA ILE A 70 -1.97 4.76 -16.89
C ILE A 70 -2.02 4.35 -18.37
N GLU A 71 -3.06 4.73 -19.11
CA GLU A 71 -3.21 4.40 -20.53
C GLU A 71 -2.08 5.05 -21.38
N SER A 72 -1.71 6.30 -21.09
CA SER A 72 -0.58 6.96 -21.75
C SER A 72 0.75 6.28 -21.45
N SER A 73 0.93 5.77 -20.23
CA SER A 73 2.12 4.98 -19.87
C SER A 73 2.18 3.68 -20.68
N GLN A 74 1.04 3.02 -20.92
CA GLN A 74 1.01 1.80 -21.75
C GLN A 74 1.34 2.10 -23.22
N LEU A 75 0.71 3.15 -23.77
CA LEU A 75 0.91 3.58 -25.15
C LEU A 75 2.36 3.99 -25.44
N SER A 76 2.97 4.72 -24.52
CA SER A 76 4.34 5.22 -24.65
C SER A 76 5.42 4.19 -24.27
N GLY A 77 5.03 2.97 -23.90
CA GLY A 77 5.99 1.97 -23.46
C GLY A 77 6.68 2.34 -22.15
N PHE A 78 5.93 2.80 -21.14
CA PHE A 78 6.44 3.45 -19.93
C PHE A 78 7.36 4.63 -20.24
N TRP A 79 6.86 5.60 -21.01
CA TRP A 79 7.57 6.84 -21.33
C TRP A 79 8.94 6.60 -21.99
N GLY A 80 9.00 5.63 -22.90
CA GLY A 80 10.20 5.29 -23.66
C GLY A 80 11.09 4.22 -23.03
N LEU A 81 10.69 3.60 -21.92
CA LEU A 81 11.38 2.43 -21.36
C LEU A 81 11.34 1.23 -22.33
N TYR A 82 10.21 1.07 -23.02
CA TYR A 82 10.04 0.16 -24.14
C TYR A 82 9.92 0.97 -25.44
N PRO A 83 10.54 0.51 -26.55
CA PRO A 83 10.45 1.19 -27.85
C PRO A 83 9.08 1.02 -28.53
N CYS A 84 8.13 0.36 -27.88
CA CYS A 84 6.78 0.10 -28.39
C CYS A 84 5.76 0.16 -27.25
N ALA A 85 4.49 0.35 -27.61
CA ALA A 85 3.38 0.07 -26.70
C ALA A 85 3.42 -1.41 -26.29
N TYR A 86 3.31 -1.68 -24.98
CA TYR A 86 3.25 -3.06 -24.48
C TYR A 86 1.83 -3.53 -24.17
N ARG A 87 0.86 -2.61 -24.24
CA ARG A 87 -0.57 -2.86 -24.13
C ARG A 87 -1.33 -1.78 -24.90
N GLN A 88 -2.54 -2.12 -25.34
CA GLN A 88 -3.40 -1.23 -26.12
C GLN A 88 -3.94 -0.11 -25.24
N PHE A 89 -3.79 1.15 -25.69
CA PHE A 89 -4.50 2.29 -25.12
C PHE A 89 -5.99 2.15 -25.42
N ASP A 90 -6.85 2.20 -24.41
CA ASP A 90 -8.28 1.97 -24.56
C ASP A 90 -9.13 3.08 -23.92
N VAL A 91 -9.97 3.74 -24.72
CA VAL A 91 -10.90 4.79 -24.23
C VAL A 91 -11.99 4.20 -23.34
N ASN A 92 -12.40 2.95 -23.53
CA ASN A 92 -13.32 2.26 -22.64
C ASN A 92 -12.70 1.98 -21.27
N ASP A 93 -11.38 1.74 -21.20
CA ASP A 93 -10.66 1.67 -19.92
C ASP A 93 -10.69 3.03 -19.20
N LEU A 94 -10.48 4.15 -19.91
CA LEU A 94 -10.65 5.50 -19.33
C LEU A 94 -12.04 5.73 -18.75
N MET A 95 -13.08 5.33 -19.49
CA MET A 95 -14.47 5.49 -19.07
C MET A 95 -14.80 4.65 -17.84
N THR A 96 -14.42 3.37 -17.86
CA THR A 96 -14.72 2.42 -16.78
C THR A 96 -13.94 2.70 -15.50
N ASN A 97 -12.67 3.09 -15.61
CA ASN A 97 -11.86 3.53 -14.47
C ASN A 97 -12.42 4.82 -13.86
N THR A 98 -12.79 5.81 -14.68
CA THR A 98 -13.42 7.04 -14.22
C THR A 98 -14.75 6.75 -13.52
N LEU A 99 -15.56 5.84 -14.07
CA LEU A 99 -16.79 5.35 -13.44
C LEU A 99 -16.50 4.65 -12.11
N GLY A 100 -15.42 3.87 -12.02
CA GLY A 100 -14.93 3.26 -10.78
C GLY A 100 -14.67 4.30 -9.70
N ALA A 101 -13.94 5.37 -10.03
CA ALA A 101 -13.67 6.46 -9.09
C ALA A 101 -14.97 7.14 -8.62
N MET A 102 -15.93 7.39 -9.52
CA MET A 102 -17.22 7.95 -9.16
C MET A 102 -18.08 7.00 -8.31
N THR A 103 -17.99 5.71 -8.56
CA THR A 103 -18.64 4.67 -7.74
C THR A 103 -18.02 4.64 -6.34
N GLY A 104 -16.69 4.74 -6.24
CA GLY A 104 -15.97 4.87 -4.98
C GLY A 104 -16.39 6.08 -4.16
N LEU A 105 -16.61 7.22 -4.82
CA LEU A 105 -17.20 8.40 -4.19
C LEU A 105 -18.59 8.12 -3.64
N ALA A 106 -19.48 7.50 -4.44
CA ALA A 106 -20.84 7.18 -4.00
C ALA A 106 -20.82 6.26 -2.78
N VAL A 107 -19.96 5.24 -2.79
CA VAL A 107 -19.73 4.35 -1.65
C VAL A 107 -19.23 5.13 -0.43
N ALA A 108 -18.27 6.04 -0.59
CA ALA A 108 -17.76 6.86 0.51
C ALA A 108 -18.83 7.77 1.14
N VAL A 109 -19.70 8.37 0.32
CA VAL A 109 -20.81 9.21 0.79
C VAL A 109 -21.83 8.37 1.55
N LEU A 110 -22.21 7.19 1.02
CA LEU A 110 -23.11 6.27 1.69
C LEU A 110 -22.52 5.76 3.00
N PHE A 111 -21.26 5.33 2.99
CA PHE A 111 -20.54 4.87 4.17
C PHE A 111 -20.45 5.95 5.26
N GLY A 112 -20.23 7.21 4.86
CA GLY A 112 -20.19 8.35 5.77
C GLY A 112 -21.49 8.61 6.53
N LYS A 113 -22.64 8.13 6.04
CA LYS A 113 -23.92 8.21 6.76
C LYS A 113 -24.01 7.24 7.95
N TRP A 114 -23.27 6.13 7.88
CA TRP A 114 -23.31 5.04 8.87
C TRP A 114 -22.13 5.12 9.84
N VAL A 115 -20.99 5.62 9.35
CA VAL A 115 -19.76 5.78 10.11
C VAL A 115 -19.40 7.27 10.12
N PRO A 116 -19.85 8.04 11.12
CA PRO A 116 -19.40 9.42 11.31
C PRO A 116 -17.88 9.45 11.35
N MET A 117 -17.25 10.47 10.77
CA MET A 117 -15.83 10.68 11.10
C MET A 117 -15.78 10.96 12.60
N ALA A 118 -15.12 10.11 13.37
CA ALA A 118 -14.81 10.41 14.75
C ALA A 118 -14.13 11.79 14.80
N HIS A 119 -14.48 12.61 15.79
CA HIS A 119 -13.66 13.77 16.14
C HIS A 119 -12.23 13.26 16.28
N MET A 120 -11.26 13.91 15.61
CA MET A 120 -9.86 13.57 15.78
C MET A 120 -9.58 13.59 17.28
N PRO A 121 -9.19 12.44 17.89
CA PRO A 121 -8.80 12.42 19.30
C PRO A 121 -7.70 13.45 19.53
N GLU A 122 -7.60 14.00 20.74
CA GLU A 122 -6.48 14.87 21.09
C GLU A 122 -5.14 14.22 20.68
N ARG A 123 -4.18 15.04 20.24
CA ARG A 123 -2.92 14.62 19.60
C ARG A 123 -2.08 13.63 20.44
N SER A 124 -2.41 13.50 21.73
CA SER A 124 -1.78 12.61 22.72
C SER A 124 -2.46 11.24 22.87
N GLU A 125 -3.72 11.08 22.44
CA GLU A 125 -4.48 9.84 22.63
C GLU A 125 -4.34 8.95 21.38
N TYR A 126 -3.80 7.74 21.57
CA TYR A 126 -3.68 6.73 20.53
C TYR A 126 -4.09 5.36 21.06
N ASN A 127 -4.66 4.55 20.19
CA ASN A 127 -5.15 3.22 20.56
C ASN A 127 -3.96 2.25 20.73
N GLU A 128 -3.75 1.78 21.97
CA GLU A 128 -2.75 0.75 22.31
C GLU A 128 -3.28 -0.67 22.06
N HIS A 129 -4.60 -0.84 21.93
CA HIS A 129 -5.25 -2.13 21.73
C HIS A 129 -6.14 -2.12 20.47
N PRO A 130 -5.58 -1.83 19.27
CA PRO A 130 -6.38 -1.81 18.05
C PRO A 130 -6.85 -3.21 17.66
N GLY A 131 -8.11 -3.30 17.23
CA GLY A 131 -8.70 -4.51 16.68
C GLY A 131 -8.10 -4.90 15.33
N ALA A 132 -8.39 -6.12 14.87
CA ALA A 132 -7.79 -6.69 13.65
C ALA A 132 -8.02 -5.82 12.39
N VAL A 133 -9.24 -5.29 12.22
CA VAL A 133 -9.58 -4.43 11.06
C VAL A 133 -8.81 -3.11 11.11
N HIS A 134 -8.67 -2.50 12.30
CA HIS A 134 -7.91 -1.27 12.46
C HIS A 134 -6.43 -1.49 12.09
N ARG A 135 -5.83 -2.59 12.57
CA ARG A 135 -4.46 -2.98 12.20
C ARG A 135 -4.31 -3.23 10.70
N LEU A 136 -5.28 -3.88 10.07
CA LEU A 136 -5.27 -4.15 8.63
C LEU A 136 -5.32 -2.85 7.82
N VAL A 137 -6.23 -1.93 8.16
CA VAL A 137 -6.33 -0.62 7.49
C VAL A 137 -5.04 0.16 7.64
N THR A 138 -4.47 0.20 8.85
CA THR A 138 -3.17 0.83 9.12
C THR A 138 -2.07 0.23 8.26
N PHE A 139 -1.97 -1.10 8.21
CA PHE A 139 -0.98 -1.79 7.40
C PHE A 139 -1.15 -1.53 5.90
N ILE A 140 -2.38 -1.49 5.39
CA ILE A 140 -2.64 -1.15 3.98
C ILE A 140 -2.14 0.27 3.67
N ILE A 141 -2.40 1.24 4.56
CA ILE A 141 -1.92 2.61 4.41
C ILE A 141 -0.38 2.65 4.44
N ASP A 142 0.24 1.94 5.37
CA ASP A 142 1.70 1.82 5.43
C ASP A 142 2.28 1.19 4.14
N MET A 143 1.65 0.15 3.60
CA MET A 143 2.09 -0.48 2.34
C MET A 143 1.91 0.43 1.13
N VAL A 144 0.91 1.32 1.13
CA VAL A 144 0.79 2.38 0.12
C VAL A 144 1.98 3.34 0.20
N PHE A 145 2.40 3.78 1.40
CA PHE A 145 3.59 4.61 1.54
C PHE A 145 4.87 3.89 1.11
N VAL A 146 5.01 2.62 1.47
CA VAL A 146 6.12 1.77 1.00
C VAL A 146 6.13 1.72 -0.53
N ALA A 147 5.00 1.42 -1.18
CA ALA A 147 4.88 1.35 -2.64
C ALA A 147 5.16 2.68 -3.34
N LEU A 148 4.65 3.79 -2.79
CA LEU A 148 4.89 5.14 -3.31
C LEU A 148 6.38 5.54 -3.31
N VAL A 149 7.20 4.90 -2.46
CA VAL A 149 8.64 5.14 -2.43
C VAL A 149 9.41 4.14 -3.29
N TYR A 150 9.18 2.84 -3.12
CA TYR A 150 10.03 1.86 -3.79
C TYR A 150 9.73 1.75 -5.29
N VAL A 151 8.47 1.87 -5.73
CA VAL A 151 8.11 1.71 -7.15
C VAL A 151 8.77 2.80 -8.01
N PRO A 152 8.66 4.11 -7.70
CA PRO A 152 9.34 5.14 -8.48
C PRO A 152 10.86 5.00 -8.42
N LEU A 153 11.42 4.62 -7.28
CA LEU A 153 12.87 4.41 -7.15
C LEU A 153 13.34 3.26 -8.05
N THR A 154 12.63 2.13 -8.05
CA THR A 154 12.93 1.00 -8.94
C THR A 154 12.83 1.43 -10.40
N LEU A 155 11.75 2.11 -10.80
CA LEU A 155 11.58 2.60 -12.17
C LEU A 155 12.69 3.58 -12.58
N LEU A 156 13.09 4.50 -11.69
CA LEU A 156 14.18 5.43 -11.93
C LEU A 156 15.50 4.70 -12.14
N VAL A 157 15.84 3.76 -11.27
CA VAL A 157 17.08 2.98 -11.40
C VAL A 157 17.08 2.16 -12.70
N THR A 158 15.96 1.53 -13.04
CA THR A 158 15.81 0.79 -14.30
C THR A 158 15.95 1.72 -15.50
N PHE A 159 15.33 2.90 -15.48
CA PHE A 159 15.43 3.89 -16.54
C PHE A 159 16.87 4.38 -16.72
N LEU A 160 17.54 4.78 -15.62
CA LEU A 160 18.93 5.22 -15.65
C LEU A 160 19.87 4.13 -16.16
N PHE A 161 19.60 2.87 -15.82
CA PHE A 161 20.36 1.74 -16.34
C PHE A 161 20.21 1.60 -17.86
N TYR A 162 18.98 1.55 -18.38
CA TYR A 162 18.76 1.44 -19.83
C TYR A 162 19.23 2.66 -20.61
N TRP A 163 19.25 3.83 -19.97
CA TRP A 163 19.80 5.04 -20.56
C TRP A 163 21.34 5.01 -20.64
N ALA A 164 22.01 4.46 -19.62
CA ALA A 164 23.47 4.45 -19.53
C ALA A 164 24.14 3.20 -20.12
N ALA A 165 23.40 2.10 -20.30
CA ALA A 165 23.95 0.82 -20.70
C ALA A 165 23.77 0.53 -22.19
N GLU A 166 24.80 -0.05 -22.80
CA GLU A 166 24.75 -0.50 -24.20
C GLU A 166 24.33 -1.98 -24.27
N PRO A 167 23.29 -2.33 -25.04
CA PRO A 167 22.84 -3.72 -25.15
C PRO A 167 23.79 -4.54 -26.03
N LEU A 168 24.15 -5.74 -25.57
CA LEU A 168 24.94 -6.72 -26.32
C LEU A 168 24.01 -7.73 -27.02
N GLN A 169 24.52 -8.35 -28.11
CA GLN A 169 23.75 -9.35 -28.87
C GLN A 169 23.41 -10.61 -28.07
N ASN A 170 24.20 -10.93 -27.05
CA ASN A 170 23.97 -12.08 -26.16
C ASN A 170 22.89 -11.80 -25.09
N GLY A 171 22.32 -10.58 -25.05
CA GLY A 171 21.31 -10.16 -24.08
C GLY A 171 21.87 -9.51 -22.81
N ASP A 172 23.19 -9.43 -22.66
CA ASP A 172 23.82 -8.68 -21.57
C ASP A 172 23.90 -7.19 -21.88
N PHE A 173 24.32 -6.41 -20.87
CA PHE A 173 24.48 -4.97 -20.97
C PHE A 173 25.92 -4.56 -20.61
N MET A 174 26.44 -3.60 -21.34
CA MET A 174 27.76 -3.03 -21.14
C MET A 174 27.63 -1.63 -20.51
N LEU A 175 28.38 -1.39 -19.44
CA LEU A 175 28.40 -0.13 -18.71
C LEU A 175 29.80 0.50 -18.78
N PHE A 176 29.84 1.82 -18.57
CA PHE A 176 31.07 2.62 -18.49
C PHE A 176 31.99 2.47 -19.72
N GLY A 177 31.42 2.48 -20.93
CA GLY A 177 32.20 2.44 -22.17
C GLY A 177 32.99 1.14 -22.38
N GLY A 178 32.51 0.01 -21.84
CA GLY A 178 33.11 -1.30 -22.07
C GLY A 178 33.80 -1.97 -20.89
N HIS A 179 33.85 -1.31 -19.74
CA HIS A 179 34.60 -1.81 -18.59
C HIS A 179 33.83 -2.82 -17.72
N LEU A 180 32.50 -2.88 -17.83
CA LEU A 180 31.68 -3.77 -17.03
C LEU A 180 30.55 -4.38 -17.85
N THR A 181 30.49 -5.71 -17.91
CA THR A 181 29.37 -6.46 -18.48
C THR A 181 28.47 -6.96 -17.36
N VAL A 182 27.17 -6.70 -17.46
CA VAL A 182 26.16 -7.09 -16.48
C VAL A 182 24.99 -7.75 -17.19
N GLY A 183 24.63 -8.97 -16.78
CA GLY A 183 23.48 -9.68 -17.35
C GLY A 183 22.16 -9.23 -16.74
N VAL A 184 21.05 -9.30 -17.48
CA VAL A 184 19.73 -8.71 -17.12
C VAL A 184 19.17 -9.15 -15.75
N GLY A 185 19.57 -10.33 -15.27
CA GLY A 185 19.03 -10.96 -14.06
C GLY A 185 19.14 -10.11 -12.79
N TRP A 186 20.06 -9.15 -12.71
CA TRP A 186 20.16 -8.28 -11.53
C TRP A 186 18.93 -7.38 -11.34
N LEU A 187 18.24 -7.02 -12.43
CA LEU A 187 17.02 -6.20 -12.39
C LEU A 187 15.90 -6.87 -11.57
N ASN A 188 15.88 -8.21 -11.50
CA ASN A 188 14.90 -8.97 -10.71
C ASN A 188 15.04 -8.71 -9.20
N PHE A 189 16.20 -8.24 -8.73
CA PHE A 189 16.42 -7.91 -7.32
C PHE A 189 16.08 -6.47 -6.96
N LEU A 190 15.89 -5.58 -7.95
CA LEU A 190 15.63 -4.16 -7.68
C LEU A 190 14.36 -3.93 -6.88
N ALA A 191 13.24 -4.51 -7.29
CA ALA A 191 11.97 -4.33 -6.59
C ALA A 191 11.99 -4.97 -5.19
N PRO A 192 12.45 -6.23 -4.98
CA PRO A 192 12.59 -6.80 -3.65
C PRO A 192 13.51 -6.01 -2.71
N ILE A 193 14.67 -5.55 -3.19
CA ILE A 193 15.62 -4.75 -2.39
C ILE A 193 14.99 -3.40 -2.04
N GLY A 194 14.47 -2.68 -3.05
CA GLY A 194 13.84 -1.37 -2.86
C GLY A 194 12.69 -1.45 -1.86
N ALA A 195 11.83 -2.45 -1.99
CA ALA A 195 10.72 -2.64 -1.08
C ALA A 195 11.17 -3.06 0.33
N SER A 196 12.20 -3.89 0.45
CA SER A 196 12.78 -4.26 1.76
C SER A 196 13.32 -3.03 2.48
N LEU A 197 14.05 -2.17 1.77
CA LEU A 197 14.60 -0.94 2.34
C LEU A 197 13.49 0.03 2.75
N ALA A 198 12.50 0.25 1.87
CA ALA A 198 11.34 1.07 2.19
C ALA A 198 10.57 0.51 3.39
N PHE A 199 10.29 -0.80 3.41
CA PHE A 199 9.64 -1.47 4.54
C PHE A 199 10.43 -1.27 5.83
N LEU A 200 11.75 -1.48 5.85
CA LEU A 200 12.56 -1.27 7.05
C LEU A 200 12.51 0.18 7.53
N ILE A 201 12.44 1.16 6.62
CA ILE A 201 12.27 2.56 7.00
C ILE A 201 10.90 2.77 7.65
N PHE A 202 9.81 2.43 6.94
CA PHE A 202 8.45 2.78 7.36
C PHE A 202 7.93 1.92 8.52
N GLU A 203 8.25 0.63 8.53
CA GLU A 203 7.71 -0.36 9.47
C GLU A 203 8.64 -0.70 10.64
N PHE A 204 9.92 -0.33 10.56
CA PHE A 204 10.89 -0.59 11.62
C PHE A 204 11.53 0.70 12.15
N LEU A 205 12.19 1.52 11.32
CA LEU A 205 12.92 2.70 11.80
C LEU A 205 12.01 3.81 12.33
N ILE A 206 10.93 4.14 11.63
CA ILE A 206 9.97 5.17 12.08
C ILE A 206 9.35 4.81 13.44
N PRO A 207 8.74 3.63 13.66
CA PRO A 207 8.12 3.33 14.95
C PRO A 207 9.11 3.30 16.13
N LEU A 208 10.39 2.99 15.91
CA LEU A 208 11.42 3.08 16.96
C LEU A 208 11.52 4.50 17.56
N GLY A 209 11.46 5.53 16.71
CA GLY A 209 11.53 6.94 17.11
C GLY A 209 10.18 7.57 17.49
N HIS A 210 9.06 6.94 17.12
CA HIS A 210 7.72 7.54 17.21
C HIS A 210 6.76 6.84 18.17
N LYS A 211 7.28 6.30 19.29
CA LYS A 211 6.49 5.58 20.32
C LYS A 211 5.71 4.37 19.76
N GLY A 212 6.30 3.63 18.82
CA GLY A 212 5.68 2.47 18.18
C GLY A 212 4.65 2.81 17.10
N ARG A 213 4.54 4.07 16.67
CA ARG A 213 3.61 4.46 15.61
C ARG A 213 4.31 4.41 14.25
N THR A 214 3.79 3.61 13.33
CA THR A 214 4.10 3.68 11.90
C THR A 214 3.45 4.93 11.30
N LEU A 215 3.69 5.26 10.02
CA LEU A 215 3.03 6.43 9.41
C LEU A 215 1.51 6.26 9.32
N GLY A 216 1.07 5.07 8.89
CA GLY A 216 -0.32 4.65 8.95
C GLY A 216 -0.85 4.67 10.38
N GLY A 217 -0.04 4.26 11.37
CA GLY A 217 -0.39 4.33 12.79
C GLY A 217 -0.59 5.76 13.29
N MET A 218 0.22 6.71 12.83
CA MET A 218 0.03 8.14 13.12
C MET A 218 -1.26 8.68 12.48
N TYR A 219 -1.56 8.26 11.26
CA TYR A 219 -2.79 8.66 10.56
C TYR A 219 -4.06 8.07 11.18
N THR A 220 -4.00 6.81 11.60
CA THR A 220 -5.13 6.07 12.16
C THR A 220 -5.17 6.09 13.69
N HIS A 221 -4.28 6.86 14.34
CA HIS A 221 -4.16 6.99 15.79
C HIS A 221 -4.00 5.65 16.54
N MET A 222 -3.07 4.80 16.11
CA MET A 222 -2.70 3.57 16.83
C MET A 222 -1.19 3.38 16.94
N THR A 223 -0.77 2.60 17.95
CA THR A 223 0.62 2.12 18.10
C THR A 223 0.69 0.61 17.86
N ILE A 224 1.83 0.15 17.34
CA ILE A 224 2.13 -1.28 17.25
C ILE A 224 2.56 -1.84 18.61
N GLU A 225 3.08 -0.98 19.50
CA GLU A 225 3.51 -1.37 20.85
C GLU A 225 2.30 -1.46 21.80
N THR A 226 1.70 -2.65 21.89
CA THR A 226 0.52 -2.94 22.71
C THR A 226 0.72 -2.88 24.22
N LYS A 227 1.98 -2.87 24.67
CA LYS A 227 2.37 -2.81 26.07
C LYS A 227 3.79 -2.27 26.19
N PRO A 228 4.12 -1.58 27.30
CA PRO A 228 5.45 -1.00 27.48
C PRO A 228 6.50 -2.10 27.57
N ARG A 229 7.48 -2.06 26.66
CA ARG A 229 8.64 -2.95 26.62
C ARG A 229 9.93 -2.13 26.70
N LYS A 230 10.95 -2.65 27.38
CA LYS A 230 12.29 -2.02 27.47
C LYS A 230 13.38 -3.06 27.19
N GLY A 231 14.57 -2.58 26.83
CA GLY A 231 15.77 -3.41 26.61
C GLY A 231 15.54 -4.54 25.61
N ILE A 232 16.00 -5.74 25.95
CA ILE A 232 15.96 -6.93 25.09
C ILE A 232 14.53 -7.31 24.68
N ALA A 233 13.55 -7.20 25.58
CA ALA A 233 12.16 -7.52 25.25
C ALA A 233 11.60 -6.61 24.15
N ARG A 234 11.95 -5.32 24.15
CA ARG A 234 11.58 -4.41 23.06
C ARG A 234 12.27 -4.80 21.76
N ALA A 235 13.56 -5.12 21.81
CA ALA A 235 14.32 -5.56 20.63
C ALA A 235 13.72 -6.82 19.99
N VAL A 236 13.43 -7.86 20.80
CA VAL A 236 12.82 -9.11 20.33
C VAL A 236 11.45 -8.87 19.70
N PHE A 237 10.62 -8.00 20.29
CA PHE A 237 9.33 -7.62 19.73
C PHE A 237 9.47 -7.03 18.31
N TYR A 238 10.37 -6.05 18.13
CA TYR A 238 10.57 -5.43 16.83
C TYR A 238 11.16 -6.40 15.81
N ILE A 239 12.13 -7.24 16.22
CA ILE A 239 12.75 -8.24 15.35
C ILE A 239 11.69 -9.24 14.87
N LEU A 240 10.91 -9.83 15.77
CA LEU A 240 9.88 -10.82 15.41
C LEU A 240 8.84 -10.21 14.46
N ARG A 241 8.32 -9.02 14.78
CA ARG A 241 7.35 -8.32 13.93
C ARG A 241 7.94 -8.06 12.54
N THR A 242 9.16 -7.54 12.48
CA THR A 242 9.82 -7.15 11.22
C THR A 242 10.15 -8.38 10.38
N LEU A 243 10.61 -9.47 10.99
CA LEU A 243 10.88 -10.71 10.27
C LEU A 243 9.61 -11.34 9.69
N ILE A 244 8.54 -11.45 10.49
CA ILE A 244 7.29 -12.05 10.03
C ILE A 244 6.67 -11.18 8.92
N MET A 245 6.45 -9.90 9.19
CA MET A 245 5.79 -9.00 8.22
C MET A 245 6.69 -8.72 7.01
N GLY A 246 7.99 -8.51 7.23
CA GLY A 246 8.95 -8.23 6.16
C GLY A 246 9.12 -9.43 5.23
N ALA A 247 9.22 -10.66 5.76
CA ALA A 247 9.26 -11.86 4.93
C ALA A 247 8.02 -11.98 4.05
N MET A 248 6.83 -11.69 4.59
CA MET A 248 5.58 -11.76 3.83
C MET A 248 5.50 -10.70 2.74
N VAL A 249 5.93 -9.46 3.02
CA VAL A 249 5.98 -8.37 2.03
C VAL A 249 6.98 -8.69 0.92
N VAL A 250 8.18 -9.14 1.26
CA VAL A 250 9.22 -9.49 0.27
C VAL A 250 8.79 -10.68 -0.58
N MET A 251 8.26 -11.73 0.04
CA MET A 251 7.72 -12.88 -0.70
C MET A 251 6.56 -12.48 -1.61
N PHE A 252 5.70 -11.54 -1.20
CA PHE A 252 4.58 -11.08 -2.02
C PHE A 252 5.11 -10.40 -3.30
N ILE A 253 6.13 -9.56 -3.17
CA ILE A 253 6.76 -8.85 -4.28
C ILE A 253 7.52 -9.80 -5.21
N ILE A 254 8.29 -10.74 -4.65
CA ILE A 254 8.98 -11.78 -5.44
C ILE A 254 7.94 -12.64 -6.18
N GLY A 255 6.89 -13.08 -5.48
CA GLY A 255 5.83 -13.92 -6.01
C GLY A 255 5.07 -13.25 -7.15
N PHE A 256 4.75 -11.95 -7.02
CA PHE A 256 4.08 -11.18 -8.06
C PHE A 256 4.82 -11.20 -9.40
N GLY A 257 6.15 -11.13 -9.37
CA GLY A 257 6.96 -11.09 -10.59
C GLY A 257 7.39 -12.46 -11.15
N HIS A 258 7.49 -13.49 -10.30
CA HIS A 258 8.23 -14.71 -10.67
C HIS A 258 7.51 -16.03 -10.38
N ASN A 259 6.64 -16.10 -9.38
CA ASN A 259 6.08 -17.38 -8.94
C ASN A 259 4.72 -17.22 -8.22
N ALA A 260 3.66 -17.63 -8.92
CA ALA A 260 2.30 -17.55 -8.39
C ALA A 260 2.10 -18.38 -7.11
N HIS A 261 2.83 -19.49 -6.91
CA HIS A 261 2.73 -20.27 -5.67
C HIS A 261 3.25 -19.49 -4.46
N ILE A 262 4.36 -18.75 -4.61
CA ILE A 262 4.87 -17.87 -3.55
C ILE A 262 3.82 -16.81 -3.21
N MET A 263 3.19 -16.20 -4.23
CA MET A 263 2.10 -15.24 -4.02
C MET A 263 0.95 -15.87 -3.21
N HIS A 264 0.48 -17.07 -3.58
CA HIS A 264 -0.58 -17.76 -2.85
C HIS A 264 -0.20 -18.04 -1.38
N TYR A 265 1.02 -18.51 -1.11
CA TYR A 265 1.47 -18.75 0.27
C TYR A 265 1.50 -17.46 1.10
N THR A 266 1.91 -16.34 0.51
CA THR A 266 1.88 -15.05 1.21
C THR A 266 0.47 -14.59 1.53
N PHE A 267 -0.46 -14.78 0.59
CA PHE A 267 -1.87 -14.46 0.81
C PHE A 267 -2.45 -15.30 1.96
N TYR A 268 -2.20 -16.62 1.97
CA TYR A 268 -2.61 -17.48 3.07
C TYR A 268 -1.98 -17.05 4.40
N GLY A 269 -0.70 -16.66 4.40
CA GLY A 269 -0.04 -16.12 5.58
C GLY A 269 -0.74 -14.87 6.12
N PHE A 270 -1.11 -13.91 5.26
CA PHE A 270 -1.80 -12.69 5.68
C PHE A 270 -3.19 -12.99 6.24
N VAL A 271 -3.92 -13.91 5.60
CA VAL A 271 -5.21 -14.39 6.10
C VAL A 271 -5.05 -15.06 7.47
N ILE A 272 -4.04 -15.91 7.65
CA ILE A 272 -3.77 -16.56 8.94
C ILE A 272 -3.46 -15.52 10.02
N LEU A 273 -2.61 -14.53 9.74
CA LEU A 273 -2.32 -13.44 10.69
C LEU A 273 -3.56 -12.63 11.03
N PHE A 274 -4.41 -12.34 10.04
CA PHE A 274 -5.66 -11.61 10.25
C PHE A 274 -6.63 -12.41 11.13
N LEU A 275 -6.87 -13.68 10.80
CA LEU A 275 -7.72 -14.56 11.60
C LEU A 275 -7.16 -14.74 13.02
N PHE A 276 -5.84 -14.89 13.15
CA PHE A 276 -5.17 -14.92 14.45
C PHE A 276 -5.48 -13.65 15.25
N ALA A 277 -5.36 -12.47 14.64
CA ALA A 277 -5.68 -11.20 15.29
C ALA A 277 -7.15 -11.09 15.70
N VAL A 278 -8.07 -11.62 14.89
CA VAL A 278 -9.52 -11.65 15.18
C VAL A 278 -9.83 -12.53 16.40
N PHE A 279 -9.29 -13.75 16.44
CA PHE A 279 -9.62 -14.72 17.49
C PHE A 279 -8.77 -14.58 18.76
N ALA A 280 -7.48 -14.26 18.63
CA ALA A 280 -6.59 -14.11 19.77
C ALA A 280 -6.61 -12.71 20.38
N HIS A 281 -7.24 -11.73 19.70
CA HIS A 281 -7.25 -10.30 20.06
C HIS A 281 -5.85 -9.69 20.23
N ARG A 282 -4.83 -10.30 19.64
CA ARG A 282 -3.41 -9.88 19.69
C ARG A 282 -2.64 -10.50 18.53
N MET A 283 -1.47 -9.95 18.21
CA MET A 283 -0.59 -10.50 17.18
C MET A 283 0.39 -11.53 17.74
N PRO A 284 1.01 -12.41 16.92
CA PRO A 284 1.97 -13.40 17.40
C PRO A 284 3.20 -12.80 18.11
N TRP A 285 3.65 -11.61 17.71
CA TRP A 285 4.74 -10.91 18.39
C TRP A 285 4.32 -10.23 19.70
N ASP A 286 3.01 -10.14 20.00
CA ASP A 286 2.55 -9.58 21.26
C ASP A 286 2.77 -10.51 22.46
N PHE A 287 3.12 -11.78 22.24
CA PHE A 287 3.48 -12.71 23.33
C PHE A 287 4.81 -12.36 24.01
N VAL A 288 5.66 -11.52 23.39
CA VAL A 288 6.86 -11.01 24.04
C VAL A 288 6.49 -10.26 25.33
N PRO A 289 7.05 -10.62 26.50
CA PRO A 289 6.68 -10.04 27.79
C PRO A 289 6.82 -8.50 27.82
N GLY A 290 5.92 -7.84 28.56
CA GLY A 290 6.06 -6.43 28.89
C GLY A 290 7.11 -6.21 29.97
N SER A 291 7.65 -5.00 30.08
CA SER A 291 8.44 -4.62 31.24
C SER A 291 7.54 -4.59 32.47
N SER A 292 7.92 -5.26 33.55
CA SER A 292 7.30 -5.11 34.87
C SER A 292 7.63 -3.72 35.42
N VAL A 293 6.89 -2.70 34.97
CA VAL A 293 6.89 -1.41 35.65
C VAL A 293 5.82 -1.54 36.73
N ALA A 294 6.23 -1.49 38.00
CA ALA A 294 5.29 -1.31 39.10
C ALA A 294 4.39 -0.12 38.77
N PRO A 295 3.06 -0.20 38.96
CA PRO A 295 2.19 0.94 38.74
C PRO A 295 2.77 2.15 39.45
N ALA A 296 2.82 3.29 38.76
CA ALA A 296 3.26 4.54 39.37
C ALA A 296 2.50 4.72 40.68
N PRO A 297 3.16 5.07 41.80
CA PRO A 297 2.46 5.31 43.05
C PRO A 297 1.37 6.33 42.76
N ALA A 298 0.13 5.98 43.16
CA ALA A 298 -1.01 6.87 43.02
C ALA A 298 -0.61 8.24 43.56
N VAL A 299 -0.66 9.27 42.72
CA VAL A 299 -0.50 10.64 43.19
C VAL A 299 -1.61 10.84 44.22
N PRO A 300 -1.28 11.08 45.51
CA PRO A 300 -2.32 11.33 46.49
C PRO A 300 -3.07 12.57 46.02
N VAL A 301 -4.37 12.40 45.76
CA VAL A 301 -5.29 13.52 45.55
C VAL A 301 -5.37 14.25 46.90
N TYR A 302 -4.48 15.22 47.11
CA TYR A 302 -4.63 16.20 48.18
C TYR A 302 -5.79 17.10 47.79
N GLY A 303 -6.99 16.79 48.31
CA GLY A 303 -8.17 17.63 48.10
C GLY A 303 -9.49 16.92 48.32
N ALA A 304 -9.67 16.22 49.44
CA ALA A 304 -11.00 15.73 49.84
C ALA A 304 -11.19 15.56 51.37
N ALA A 305 -10.38 16.24 52.18
CA ALA A 305 -10.59 16.28 53.64
C ALA A 305 -10.17 17.66 54.14
N ASP A 306 -11.12 18.60 54.15
CA ASP A 306 -11.17 19.77 55.04
C ASP A 306 -12.48 20.54 54.81
N VAL A 307 -13.61 19.82 54.90
CA VAL A 307 -14.92 20.45 55.11
C VAL A 307 -15.61 19.71 56.25
N ALA A 308 -15.13 19.95 57.46
CA ALA A 308 -15.86 19.59 58.67
C ALA A 308 -15.69 20.73 59.70
N ALA A 309 -16.84 21.17 60.21
CA ALA A 309 -17.05 22.04 61.37
C ALA A 309 -16.85 23.56 61.18
N ALA A 310 -17.95 24.25 60.85
CA ALA A 310 -18.24 25.56 61.43
C ALA A 310 -19.40 25.37 62.43
N PRO A 311 -19.30 25.83 63.70
CA PRO A 311 -20.38 25.72 64.66
C PRO A 311 -21.44 26.79 64.42
N ALA A 312 -22.66 26.47 64.87
CA ALA A 312 -23.82 27.35 64.86
C ALA A 312 -23.63 28.54 65.79
N GLU A 313 -23.98 29.73 65.30
CA GLU A 313 -24.59 30.87 66.02
C GLU A 313 -25.35 31.75 65.00
#